data_AF-A0A7S3E3R7-F1
#
_entry.id   AF-A0A7S3E3R7-F1
#
_cell.length_a   1.000
_cell.length_b   1.000
_cell.length_c   1.000
_cell.angle_alpha   90.00
_cell.angle_beta   90.00
_cell.angle_gamma   90.00
#
_symmetry.space_group_name_H-M   'P 1'
#
loop_
_entity.id
_entity.type
_entity.pdbx_description
1 polymer ?
#
loop_
_entity_poly.entity_id
_entity_poly.type
_entity_poly.pdbx_seq_one_letter_code
_entity_poly.pdbx_strand_id
1 'polypeptide(L)'
;GNTVEKERRREPPSFTAMAFVLDYVQWCISKSFRPEERDRANEERLTRIHEGTKELKKQWDQPTKDAFYWKNKRAQAKYAYDSQPMLKKMYGRRGAYEDYNLD
;
A
#
# COMPACT_ATOMS: atom_id res chain seq x y z
N GLY A 1 -24.64 -30.80 49.28
CA GLY A 1 -23.52 -30.09 48.67
C GLY A 1 -23.93 -28.64 48.50
N ASN A 2 -23.21 -27.71 49.13
CA ASN A 2 -23.48 -26.28 49.01
C ASN A 2 -22.15 -25.56 48.71
N THR A 3 -21.83 -25.43 47.44
CA THR A 3 -20.79 -24.52 46.94
C THR A 3 -21.43 -23.15 46.73
N VAL A 4 -21.55 -22.37 47.79
CA VAL A 4 -21.82 -20.94 47.68
C VAL A 4 -20.46 -20.28 47.50
N GLU A 5 -20.11 -20.00 46.24
CA GLU A 5 -19.00 -19.12 45.91
C GLU A 5 -19.24 -17.78 46.61
N LYS A 6 -18.47 -17.53 47.67
CA LYS A 6 -18.37 -16.20 48.26
C LYS A 6 -17.65 -15.31 47.26
N GLU A 7 -18.41 -14.63 46.40
CA GLU A 7 -17.96 -13.41 45.74
C GLU A 7 -17.43 -12.46 46.82
N ARG A 8 -16.10 -12.39 46.95
CA ARG A 8 -15.44 -11.35 47.73
C ARG A 8 -15.71 -10.03 47.02
N ARG A 9 -16.81 -9.36 47.37
CA ARG A 9 -17.05 -7.97 47.04
C ARG A 9 -15.85 -7.18 47.60
N ARG A 10 -14.92 -6.81 46.72
CA ARG A 10 -13.82 -5.91 47.08
C ARG A 10 -14.47 -4.56 47.38
N GLU A 11 -14.38 -4.13 48.63
CA GLU A 11 -14.81 -2.79 48.99
C GLU A 11 -14.03 -1.77 48.14
N PRO A 12 -14.69 -0.71 47.66
CA PRO A 12 -13.98 0.31 46.91
C PRO A 12 -12.85 0.87 47.79
N PRO A 13 -11.67 1.13 47.21
CA PRO A 13 -10.55 1.68 47.96
C PRO A 13 -10.98 2.96 48.67
N SER A 14 -10.48 3.18 49.88
CA SER A 14 -10.74 4.41 50.63
C SER A 14 -10.37 5.63 49.79
N PHE A 15 -11.05 6.76 50.01
CA PHE A 15 -10.80 8.00 49.29
C PHE A 15 -9.31 8.39 49.27
N THR A 16 -8.60 8.17 50.39
CA THR A 16 -7.15 8.37 50.51
C THR A 16 -6.32 7.43 49.65
N ALA A 17 -6.68 6.15 49.55
CA ALA A 17 -6.01 5.19 48.67
C ALA A 17 -6.26 5.50 47.19
N MET A 18 -7.47 5.94 46.84
CA MET A 18 -7.81 6.36 45.48
C MET A 18 -7.06 7.63 45.08
N ALA A 19 -6.96 8.62 45.99
CA ALA A 19 -6.18 9.84 45.77
C ALA A 19 -4.69 9.54 45.54
N PHE A 20 -4.10 8.64 46.32
CA PHE A 20 -2.71 8.20 46.13
C PHE A 20 -2.50 7.52 44.77
N VAL A 21 -3.41 6.64 44.37
CA VAL A 21 -3.34 5.97 43.06
C VAL A 21 -3.43 6.99 41.92
N LEU A 22 -4.34 7.97 42.03
CA LEU A 22 -4.49 9.02 41.02
C LEU A 22 -3.24 9.91 40.93
N ASP A 23 -2.67 10.33 42.06
CA ASP A 23 -1.44 11.11 42.10
C ASP A 23 -0.25 10.34 41.53
N TYR A 24 -0.14 9.04 41.83
CA TYR A 24 0.90 8.18 41.29
C TYR A 24 0.76 8.02 39.77
N VAL A 25 -0.45 7.82 39.28
CA VAL A 25 -0.73 7.73 37.84
C VAL A 25 -0.43 9.07 37.16
N GLN A 26 -0.81 10.19 37.74
CA GLN A 26 -0.51 11.53 37.23
C GLN A 26 1.01 11.78 37.17
N TRP A 27 1.75 11.33 38.19
CA TRP A 27 3.21 11.39 38.21
C TRP A 27 3.83 10.51 37.11
N CYS A 28 3.38 9.27 36.96
CA CYS A 28 3.80 8.39 35.89
C CYS A 28 3.56 9.01 34.51
N ILE A 29 2.36 9.57 34.29
CA ILE A 29 2.01 10.29 33.06
C ILE A 29 2.98 11.44 32.83
N SER A 30 3.23 12.29 33.83
CA SER A 30 4.16 13.43 33.70
C SER A 30 5.60 13.01 33.37
N LYS A 31 6.04 11.82 33.81
CA LYS A 31 7.38 11.29 33.54
C LYS A 31 7.47 10.60 32.18
N SER A 32 6.39 9.97 31.72
CA SER A 32 6.32 9.29 30.43
C SER A 32 5.92 10.21 29.28
N PHE A 33 5.22 11.30 29.55
CA PHE A 33 4.68 12.19 28.54
C PHE A 33 5.69 13.30 28.24
N ARG A 34 6.56 13.05 27.27
CA ARG A 34 7.45 14.06 26.70
C ARG A 34 6.77 14.65 25.47
N PRO A 35 6.10 15.81 25.58
CA PRO A 35 5.29 16.36 24.49
C PRO A 35 6.14 16.63 23.25
N GLU A 36 7.38 17.09 23.42
CA GLU A 36 8.31 17.34 22.33
C GLU A 36 8.66 16.08 21.54
N GLU A 37 8.85 14.94 22.22
CA GLU A 37 9.15 13.67 21.55
C GLU A 37 7.95 13.13 20.78
N ARG A 38 6.74 13.30 21.32
CA ARG A 38 5.49 12.95 20.63
C ARG A 38 5.29 13.80 19.38
N ASP A 39 5.48 15.11 19.51
CA ASP A 39 5.26 16.05 18.42
C ASP A 39 6.30 15.83 17.33
N ARG A 40 7.57 15.60 17.71
CA ARG A 40 8.63 15.16 16.80
C ARG A 40 8.31 13.84 16.10
N ALA A 41 7.84 12.82 16.82
CA ALA A 41 7.46 11.55 16.22
C ALA A 41 6.27 11.70 15.25
N ASN A 42 5.37 12.63 15.52
CA ASN A 42 4.25 12.93 14.64
C ASN A 42 4.71 13.67 13.38
N GLU A 43 5.61 14.64 13.51
CA GLU A 43 6.25 15.32 12.37
C GLU A 43 7.04 14.32 11.51
N GLU A 44 7.85 13.46 12.12
CA GLU A 44 8.60 12.39 11.42
C GLU A 44 7.67 11.41 10.70
N ARG A 45 6.50 11.13 11.26
CA ARG A 45 5.48 10.32 10.58
C ARG A 45 4.90 11.06 9.38
N LEU A 46 4.57 12.34 9.52
CA LEU A 46 4.01 13.16 8.44
C LEU A 46 4.99 13.31 7.29
N THR A 47 6.28 13.54 7.59
CA THR A 47 7.33 13.64 6.57
C THR A 47 7.49 12.31 5.82
N ARG A 48 7.50 11.17 6.53
CA ARG A 48 7.58 9.85 5.91
C ARG A 48 6.41 9.57 4.96
N ILE A 49 5.18 9.93 5.35
CA ILE A 49 4.00 9.78 4.49
C ILE A 49 4.11 10.67 3.25
N HIS A 50 4.55 11.92 3.44
CA HIS A 50 4.73 12.85 2.33
C HIS A 50 5.82 12.38 1.35
N GLU A 51 6.93 11.86 1.84
CA GLU A 51 7.99 11.29 1.00
C GLU A 51 7.53 10.03 0.25
N GLY A 52 6.82 9.13 0.93
CA GLY A 52 6.25 7.93 0.29
C GLY A 52 5.24 8.25 -0.83
N THR A 53 4.50 9.36 -0.69
CA THR A 53 3.53 9.79 -1.70
C THR A 53 4.15 10.55 -2.88
N LYS A 54 5.34 11.16 -2.72
CA LYS A 54 6.05 11.82 -3.83
C LYS A 54 6.38 10.84 -4.96
N GLU A 55 6.83 9.63 -4.61
CA GLU A 55 7.21 8.65 -5.62
C GLU A 55 5.99 8.13 -6.39
N LEU A 56 4.88 7.88 -5.68
CA LEU A 56 3.61 7.52 -6.31
C LEU A 56 3.10 8.61 -7.25
N LYS A 57 3.22 9.88 -6.85
CA LYS A 57 2.86 11.02 -7.70
C LYS A 57 3.73 11.10 -8.95
N LYS A 58 5.05 10.88 -8.83
CA LYS A 58 5.94 10.84 -10.00
C LYS A 58 5.58 9.72 -10.98
N GLN A 59 5.13 8.56 -10.48
CA GLN A 59 4.66 7.47 -11.33
C GLN A 59 3.36 7.83 -12.07
N TRP A 60 2.50 8.64 -11.44
CA TRP A 60 1.31 9.21 -12.08
C TRP A 60 1.65 10.28 -13.11
N ASP A 61 2.69 11.07 -12.86
CA ASP A 61 3.19 12.09 -13.80
C ASP A 61 3.92 11.45 -15.00
N GLN A 62 4.31 10.17 -14.92
CA GLN A 62 4.83 9.48 -16.10
C GLN A 62 3.71 9.42 -17.14
N PRO A 63 3.93 9.96 -18.35
CA PRO A 63 2.90 9.94 -19.37
C PRO A 63 2.54 8.48 -19.66
N THR A 64 1.30 8.10 -19.32
CA THR A 64 0.70 6.87 -19.84
C THR A 64 0.83 6.93 -21.34
N LYS A 65 1.62 6.02 -21.90
CA LYS A 65 1.91 6.05 -23.33
C LYS A 65 0.60 6.10 -24.10
N ASP A 66 0.49 7.05 -25.02
CA ASP A 66 -0.75 7.30 -25.75
C ASP A 66 -1.26 6.04 -26.46
N ALA A 67 -2.55 6.01 -26.77
CA ALA A 67 -3.15 4.94 -27.56
C ALA A 67 -2.38 4.68 -28.87
N PHE A 68 -1.77 5.73 -29.46
CA PHE A 68 -0.93 5.61 -30.65
C PHE A 68 0.35 4.78 -30.40
N TYR A 69 1.03 4.98 -29.27
CA TYR A 69 2.20 4.19 -28.90
C TYR A 69 1.86 2.69 -28.82
N TRP A 70 0.75 2.36 -28.15
CA TRP A 70 0.34 0.96 -27.98
C TRP A 70 -0.14 0.32 -29.28
N LYS A 71 -0.86 1.07 -30.13
CA LYS A 71 -1.23 0.64 -31.48
C LYS A 71 0.01 0.32 -32.32
N ASN A 72 1.01 1.19 -32.32
CA ASN A 72 2.24 0.98 -33.09
C ASN A 72 3.07 -0.20 -32.56
N LYS A 73 3.21 -0.33 -31.23
CA LYS A 73 3.89 -1.49 -30.64
C LYS A 73 3.20 -2.80 -30.98
N ARG A 74 1.88 -2.85 -30.97
CA ARG A 74 1.11 -4.02 -31.41
C ARG A 74 1.32 -4.32 -32.89
N ALA A 75 1.33 -3.30 -33.75
CA ALA A 75 1.58 -3.47 -35.18
C ALA A 75 3.00 -4.02 -35.47
N GLN A 76 4.02 -3.47 -34.81
CA GLN A 76 5.40 -3.95 -34.91
C GLN A 76 5.54 -5.40 -34.40
N ALA A 77 4.92 -5.73 -33.26
CA ALA A 77 4.95 -7.07 -32.72
C ALA A 77 4.26 -8.08 -33.63
N LYS A 78 3.10 -7.70 -34.22
CA LYS A 78 2.40 -8.53 -35.21
C LYS A 78 3.28 -8.75 -36.44
N TYR A 79 3.89 -7.70 -36.97
CA TYR A 79 4.79 -7.81 -38.11
C TYR A 79 5.98 -8.73 -37.81
N ALA A 80 6.60 -8.62 -36.64
CA ALA A 80 7.71 -9.47 -36.23
C ALA A 80 7.31 -10.95 -36.03
N TYR A 81 6.08 -11.20 -35.58
CA TYR A 81 5.52 -12.55 -35.46
C TYR A 81 5.19 -13.15 -36.82
N ASP A 82 4.52 -12.37 -37.67
CA ASP A 82 4.10 -12.79 -39.02
C ASP A 82 5.30 -12.91 -39.99
N SER A 83 6.42 -12.24 -39.72
CA SER A 83 7.65 -12.34 -40.50
C SER A 83 8.51 -13.57 -40.15
N GLN A 84 8.13 -14.35 -39.13
CA GLN A 84 8.86 -15.58 -38.79
C GLN A 84 8.72 -16.60 -39.93
N PRO A 85 9.85 -17.11 -40.48
CA PRO A 85 9.83 -17.94 -41.68
C PRO A 85 9.15 -19.30 -41.48
N MET A 86 9.08 -19.81 -40.24
CA MET A 86 8.29 -21.00 -39.92
C MET A 86 6.79 -20.72 -39.99
N LEU A 87 6.32 -19.61 -39.42
CA LEU A 87 4.90 -19.23 -39.41
C LEU A 87 4.37 -18.89 -40.81
N LYS A 88 5.19 -18.26 -41.65
CA LYS A 88 4.84 -17.99 -43.06
C LYS A 88 4.64 -19.27 -43.88
N LYS A 89 5.28 -20.38 -43.48
CA LYS A 89 5.22 -21.69 -44.15
C LYS A 89 4.29 -22.70 -43.47
N MET A 90 3.56 -22.30 -42.42
CA MET A 90 2.59 -23.17 -41.75
C MET A 90 1.33 -23.37 -42.63
N TYR A 91 1.01 -24.62 -42.90
CA TYR A 91 -0.17 -25.01 -43.69
C TYR A 91 -1.46 -24.47 -43.03
N GLY A 92 -2.30 -23.78 -43.80
CA GLY A 92 -3.58 -23.22 -43.32
C GLY A 92 -3.54 -21.80 -42.76
N ARG A 93 -2.37 -21.13 -42.73
CA ARG A 93 -2.30 -19.68 -42.48
C ARG A 93 -2.29 -18.91 -43.81
N ARG A 94 -3.22 -17.96 -43.97
CA ARG A 94 -3.24 -17.01 -45.09
C ARG A 94 -2.06 -16.05 -44.91
N GLY A 95 -1.13 -16.02 -45.86
CA GLY A 95 0.01 -15.10 -45.80
C GLY A 95 -0.51 -13.66 -45.76
N ALA A 96 -0.03 -12.85 -44.82
CA ALA A 96 -0.56 -11.51 -44.55
C ALA A 96 -0.45 -10.52 -45.74
N TYR A 97 0.25 -10.90 -46.81
CA TYR A 97 0.50 -10.08 -48.00
C TYR A 97 0.41 -10.85 -49.33
N GLU A 98 -0.19 -12.05 -49.36
CA GLU A 98 -0.31 -12.80 -50.62
C GLU A 98 -1.28 -12.17 -51.62
N ASP A 99 -2.21 -11.32 -51.17
CA ASP A 99 -3.14 -10.60 -52.04
C ASP A 99 -2.52 -9.32 -52.64
N TYR A 100 -1.34 -8.89 -52.17
CA TYR A 100 -0.60 -7.77 -52.75
C TYR A 100 0.41 -8.34 -53.74
N ASN A 101 -0.05 -8.68 -54.95
CA ASN A 101 0.82 -8.91 -56.09
C ASN A 101 1.59 -7.60 -56.37
N LEU A 102 2.82 -7.53 -55.89
CA LEU A 102 3.84 -6.59 -56.38
C LEU A 102 4.44 -7.21 -57.65
N ASP A 103 3.66 -7.17 -58.74
CA ASP A 103 4.17 -7.20 -60.10
C ASP A 103 4.42 -5.76 -60.58
#